data_AF-P45816-F1
#
_entry.id   AF-P45816-F1
#
_cell.length_a   1.000
_cell.length_b   1.000
_cell.length_c   1.000
_cell.angle_alpha   90.00
_cell.angle_beta   90.00
_cell.angle_gamma   90.00
#
_symmetry.space_group_name_H-M   'P 1'
#
loop_
_entity.id
_entity.type
_entity.pdbx_description
1 polymer ?
#
loop_
_entity_poly.entity_id
_entity_poly.type
_entity_poly.pdbx_seq_one_letter_code
_entity_poly.pdbx_strand_id
1 'polypeptide(L)'
;MTVTEQEFLASYPQKVAPGGPTGYPGNLTAEQEQKLGELKMILLTKGYEDRTDDATLLRFLRARKFDVPLAQEMWENCEKWRKEFGTNTILEDFWYKEKKEVAKLYPQYYHKTDKDGRPVYVENVGKVNIHEMYKITTQERMLRNLVWEYESFVRHRLPACSRVVGHLIETSCTILDLKGVSLSSASQVYGFLKDASNIGQNYYPERMGKFYLINAPFGFSTVFSVIKRFLDPVTVSKIHVYGSNYKEKLLAQVPAYNLPIKFGGQSSSKIGVELSDDGPWRDPQFVGPEGLAPVAGERPTGAPSIVSNSSTYAKSTASTKVGADDKATDAKANGNGAAAAAAGAGTAAAGGAAAAAGASSSKQAAPAQAAPAQAAKAPVPAAAKTATAPAPTGKTAAPQTNSFPPEMLAMMEQNEKKAEKAAEAKTKGGAAPQANAFTDEQLAQLNSLPQQVATGGVSQPLPDSHVTQGVPTVAKIAEAAAGPHEDAHLPH
;
A
#
# COMPACT_ATOMS: atom_id res chain seq x y z
N MET A 1 17.70 -25.33 2.80
CA MET A 1 16.34 -25.71 2.34
C MET A 1 15.55 -24.44 2.21
N THR A 2 14.81 -24.26 1.11
CA THR A 2 13.87 -23.13 0.96
C THR A 2 12.70 -23.36 1.89
N VAL A 3 12.40 -22.39 2.75
CA VAL A 3 11.23 -22.42 3.65
C VAL A 3 9.96 -22.52 2.82
N THR A 4 9.13 -23.51 3.12
CA THR A 4 7.84 -23.69 2.44
C THR A 4 6.86 -22.58 2.82
N GLU A 5 5.87 -22.29 1.97
CA GLU A 5 4.84 -21.30 2.30
C GLU A 5 4.09 -21.68 3.59
N GLN A 6 3.83 -22.96 3.80
CA GLN A 6 3.19 -23.45 5.02
C GLN A 6 4.02 -23.20 6.28
N GLU A 7 5.33 -23.49 6.25
CA GLU A 7 6.24 -23.20 7.38
C GLU A 7 6.32 -21.69 7.65
N PHE A 8 6.39 -20.88 6.59
CA PHE A 8 6.39 -19.43 6.72
C PHE A 8 5.10 -18.91 7.35
N LEU A 9 3.92 -19.32 6.86
CA LEU A 9 2.63 -18.89 7.41
C LEU A 9 2.41 -19.38 8.85
N ALA A 10 2.89 -20.58 9.20
CA ALA A 10 2.82 -21.09 10.56
C ALA A 10 3.72 -20.33 11.56
N SER A 11 4.70 -19.57 11.07
CA SER A 11 5.70 -18.89 11.90
C SER A 11 5.26 -17.57 12.52
N TYR A 12 4.06 -17.07 12.20
CA TYR A 12 3.51 -15.84 12.76
C TYR A 12 1.98 -15.89 12.86
N PRO A 13 1.35 -15.05 13.70
CA PRO A 13 -0.10 -15.10 13.90
C PRO A 13 -0.89 -14.90 12.61
N GLN A 14 -1.90 -15.75 12.39
CA GLN A 14 -2.77 -15.73 11.21
C GLN A 14 -4.18 -15.19 11.48
N LYS A 15 -4.43 -14.62 12.67
CA LYS A 15 -5.71 -14.01 13.06
C LYS A 15 -5.47 -12.58 13.52
N VAL A 16 -6.34 -11.65 13.12
CA VAL A 16 -6.25 -10.25 13.57
C VAL A 16 -6.62 -10.13 15.06
N ALA A 17 -6.34 -8.97 15.64
CA ALA A 17 -6.78 -8.67 17.01
C ALA A 17 -8.31 -8.81 17.16
N PRO A 18 -8.81 -9.31 18.30
CA PRO A 18 -10.24 -9.41 18.56
C PRO A 18 -10.89 -8.02 18.64
N GLY A 19 -12.21 -7.96 18.37
CA GLY A 19 -12.99 -6.72 18.46
C GLY A 19 -12.96 -5.82 17.22
N GLY A 20 -12.20 -6.19 16.19
CA GLY A 20 -12.19 -5.50 14.90
C GLY A 20 -13.46 -5.73 14.06
N PRO A 21 -13.54 -5.11 12.86
CA PRO A 21 -14.62 -5.36 11.92
C PRO A 21 -14.63 -6.81 11.41
N THR A 22 -15.78 -7.27 10.92
CA THR A 22 -15.91 -8.58 10.26
C THR A 22 -15.22 -8.62 8.90
N GLY A 23 -14.94 -9.81 8.37
CA GLY A 23 -14.32 -10.00 7.06
C GLY A 23 -12.79 -10.12 7.12
N TYR A 24 -12.24 -10.26 8.33
CA TYR A 24 -10.81 -10.44 8.59
C TYR A 24 -10.56 -11.83 9.19
N PRO A 25 -9.34 -12.38 9.05
CA PRO A 25 -8.99 -13.68 9.62
C PRO A 25 -9.29 -13.76 11.12
N GLY A 26 -10.13 -14.72 11.53
CA GLY A 26 -10.58 -14.89 12.91
C GLY A 26 -11.83 -14.10 13.30
N ASN A 27 -12.42 -13.30 12.39
CA ASN A 27 -13.68 -12.59 12.61
C ASN A 27 -14.50 -12.52 11.32
N LEU A 28 -15.22 -13.61 11.01
CA LEU A 28 -16.08 -13.73 9.84
C LEU A 28 -17.52 -13.99 10.26
N THR A 29 -18.47 -13.43 9.53
CA THR A 29 -19.85 -13.92 9.53
C THR A 29 -19.94 -15.27 8.82
N ALA A 30 -21.00 -16.04 9.06
CA ALA A 30 -21.20 -17.32 8.37
C ALA A 30 -21.22 -17.18 6.83
N GLU A 31 -21.80 -16.10 6.31
CA GLU A 31 -21.80 -15.80 4.87
C GLU A 31 -20.38 -15.54 4.34
N GLN A 32 -19.57 -14.76 5.07
CA GLN A 32 -18.19 -14.47 4.68
C GLN A 32 -17.31 -15.72 4.73
N GLU A 33 -17.52 -16.60 5.71
CA GLU A 33 -16.82 -17.89 5.82
C GLU A 33 -17.18 -18.83 4.66
N GLN A 34 -18.47 -18.91 4.28
CA GLN A 34 -18.90 -19.65 3.10
C GLN A 34 -18.23 -19.15 1.83
N LYS A 35 -18.19 -17.83 1.62
CA LYS A 35 -17.59 -17.22 0.43
C LYS A 35 -16.07 -17.39 0.36
N LEU A 36 -15.39 -17.37 1.51
CA LEU A 36 -13.98 -17.74 1.62
C LEU A 36 -13.75 -19.20 1.19
N GLY A 37 -14.57 -20.12 1.70
CA GLY A 37 -14.52 -21.52 1.31
C GLY A 37 -14.77 -21.74 -0.18
N GLU A 38 -15.76 -21.05 -0.75
CA GLU A 38 -16.07 -21.11 -2.18
C GLU A 38 -14.91 -20.64 -3.04
N LEU A 39 -14.35 -19.46 -2.76
CA LEU A 39 -13.21 -18.93 -3.51
C LEU A 39 -12.00 -19.87 -3.42
N LYS A 40 -11.68 -20.36 -2.21
CA LYS A 40 -10.58 -21.31 -2.00
C LYS A 40 -10.80 -22.59 -2.82
N MET A 41 -12.00 -23.17 -2.78
CA MET A 41 -12.31 -24.38 -3.55
C MET A 41 -12.18 -24.18 -5.05
N ILE A 42 -12.63 -23.04 -5.59
CA ILE A 42 -12.51 -22.70 -7.01
C ILE A 42 -11.04 -22.66 -7.43
N LEU A 43 -10.20 -21.95 -6.66
CA LEU A 43 -8.79 -21.77 -6.99
C LEU A 43 -8.01 -23.09 -6.90
N LEU A 44 -8.23 -23.87 -5.84
CA LEU A 44 -7.59 -25.18 -5.68
C LEU A 44 -8.00 -26.16 -6.79
N THR A 45 -9.27 -26.17 -7.19
CA THR A 45 -9.77 -27.02 -8.29
C THR A 45 -9.13 -26.66 -9.63
N LYS A 46 -8.77 -25.39 -9.83
CA LYS A 46 -8.02 -24.93 -11.00
C LYS A 46 -6.51 -25.19 -10.92
N GLY A 47 -6.03 -25.77 -9.83
CA GLY A 47 -4.61 -26.12 -9.62
C GLY A 47 -3.75 -24.97 -9.12
N TYR A 48 -4.35 -23.92 -8.55
CA TYR A 48 -3.59 -22.88 -7.84
C TYR A 48 -3.29 -23.34 -6.41
N GLU A 49 -2.03 -23.24 -5.99
CA GLU A 49 -1.60 -23.61 -4.63
C GLU A 49 -1.05 -22.40 -3.87
N ASP A 50 -0.14 -21.63 -4.51
CA ASP A 50 0.47 -20.44 -3.94
C ASP A 50 -0.56 -19.39 -3.49
N ARG A 51 -0.32 -18.70 -2.36
CA ARG A 51 -1.11 -17.53 -1.92
C ARG A 51 -2.62 -17.77 -1.83
N THR A 52 -3.01 -19.02 -1.56
CA THR A 52 -4.39 -19.43 -1.26
C THR A 52 -4.69 -19.43 0.24
N ASP A 53 -3.82 -18.84 1.07
CA ASP A 53 -4.03 -18.66 2.50
C ASP A 53 -5.21 -17.73 2.81
N ASP A 54 -5.85 -17.92 3.97
CA ASP A 54 -7.08 -17.21 4.33
C ASP A 54 -6.89 -15.69 4.36
N ALA A 55 -5.76 -15.22 4.89
CA ALA A 55 -5.47 -13.79 4.96
C ALA A 55 -5.39 -13.18 3.56
N THR A 56 -4.72 -13.85 2.63
CA THR A 56 -4.66 -13.43 1.24
C THR A 56 -6.02 -13.43 0.57
N LEU A 57 -6.76 -14.54 0.60
CA LEU A 57 -8.06 -14.62 -0.05
C LEU A 57 -9.06 -13.61 0.52
N LEU A 58 -9.05 -13.39 1.84
CA LEU A 58 -9.92 -12.41 2.49
C LEU A 58 -9.60 -10.97 2.05
N ARG A 59 -8.35 -10.63 1.72
CA ARG A 59 -8.03 -9.30 1.14
C ARG A 59 -8.67 -9.11 -0.23
N PHE A 60 -8.62 -10.11 -1.10
CA PHE A 60 -9.26 -10.04 -2.42
C PHE A 60 -10.79 -10.02 -2.31
N LEU A 61 -11.36 -10.81 -1.40
CA LEU A 61 -12.79 -10.79 -1.11
C LEU A 61 -13.23 -9.42 -0.61
N ARG A 62 -12.55 -8.84 0.39
CA ARG A 62 -12.84 -7.48 0.86
C ARG A 62 -12.78 -6.49 -0.30
N ALA A 63 -11.70 -6.48 -1.09
CA ALA A 63 -11.53 -5.59 -2.24
C ALA A 63 -12.59 -5.73 -3.35
N ARG A 64 -13.39 -6.79 -3.34
CA ARG A 64 -14.56 -6.98 -4.23
C ARG A 64 -15.86 -7.19 -3.45
N LYS A 65 -15.94 -6.65 -2.23
CA LYS A 65 -17.14 -6.66 -1.37
C LYS A 65 -17.72 -8.06 -1.12
N PHE A 66 -16.87 -9.08 -1.05
CA PHE A 66 -17.25 -10.48 -0.97
C PHE A 66 -18.12 -10.94 -2.16
N ASP A 67 -17.90 -10.40 -3.35
CA ASP A 67 -18.36 -10.97 -4.61
C ASP A 67 -17.31 -11.99 -5.09
N VAL A 68 -17.66 -13.28 -5.02
CA VAL A 68 -16.71 -14.38 -5.29
C VAL A 68 -16.23 -14.38 -6.74
N PRO A 69 -17.08 -14.28 -7.78
CA PRO A 69 -16.64 -14.16 -9.17
C PRO A 69 -15.65 -13.00 -9.40
N LEU A 70 -15.95 -11.80 -8.86
CA LEU A 70 -15.07 -10.64 -9.04
C LEU A 70 -13.74 -10.78 -8.27
N ALA A 71 -13.79 -11.37 -7.07
CA ALA A 71 -12.58 -11.64 -6.27
C ALA A 71 -11.67 -12.68 -6.95
N GLN A 72 -12.27 -13.73 -7.52
CA GLN A 72 -11.57 -14.74 -8.31
C GLN A 72 -10.88 -14.11 -9.52
N GLU A 73 -11.60 -13.32 -10.32
CA GLU A 73 -11.02 -12.64 -11.50
C GLU A 73 -9.85 -11.73 -11.09
N MET A 74 -10.01 -10.93 -10.03
CA MET A 74 -8.95 -10.06 -9.52
C MET A 74 -7.72 -10.86 -9.08
N TRP A 75 -7.92 -11.98 -8.38
CA TRP A 75 -6.83 -12.84 -7.91
C TRP A 75 -6.11 -13.53 -9.07
N GLU A 76 -6.82 -14.07 -10.05
CA GLU A 76 -6.24 -14.71 -11.23
C GLU A 76 -5.45 -13.71 -12.09
N ASN A 77 -5.95 -12.48 -12.23
CA ASN A 77 -5.23 -11.39 -12.89
C ASN A 77 -3.96 -10.99 -12.13
N CYS A 78 -4.00 -11.00 -10.79
CA CYS A 78 -2.81 -10.78 -9.97
C CYS A 78 -1.76 -11.87 -10.22
N GLU A 79 -2.14 -13.14 -10.17
CA GLU A 79 -1.20 -14.25 -10.43
C GLU A 79 -0.59 -14.20 -11.83
N LYS A 80 -1.39 -13.86 -12.84
CA LYS A 80 -0.89 -13.64 -14.19
C LYS A 80 0.14 -12.49 -14.22
N TRP A 81 -0.22 -11.34 -13.64
CA TRP A 81 0.68 -10.19 -13.57
C TRP A 81 1.97 -10.50 -12.82
N ARG A 82 1.92 -11.23 -11.70
CA ARG A 82 3.11 -11.61 -10.93
C ARG A 82 4.11 -12.41 -11.77
N LYS A 83 3.61 -13.32 -12.63
CA LYS A 83 4.45 -14.08 -13.57
C LYS A 83 5.04 -13.18 -14.65
N GLU A 84 4.23 -12.32 -15.26
CA GLU A 84 4.67 -11.42 -16.34
C GLU A 84 5.66 -10.33 -15.86
N PHE A 85 5.47 -9.82 -14.65
CA PHE A 85 6.30 -8.78 -14.06
C PHE A 85 7.59 -9.31 -13.43
N GLY A 86 7.67 -10.61 -13.14
CA GLY A 86 8.78 -11.22 -12.41
C GLY A 86 8.72 -10.96 -10.91
N THR A 87 7.51 -10.81 -10.35
CA THR A 87 7.33 -10.41 -8.94
C THR A 87 7.82 -11.48 -7.96
N ASN A 88 7.70 -12.77 -8.31
CA ASN A 88 8.03 -13.86 -7.38
C ASN A 88 9.53 -14.04 -7.11
N THR A 89 10.41 -13.45 -7.93
CA THR A 89 11.88 -13.52 -7.78
C THR A 89 12.51 -12.14 -7.55
N ILE A 90 11.68 -11.10 -7.39
CA ILE A 90 12.14 -9.72 -7.40
C ILE A 90 13.05 -9.39 -6.22
N LEU A 91 12.88 -10.06 -5.08
CA LEU A 91 13.74 -9.83 -3.91
C LEU A 91 15.15 -10.39 -4.11
N GLU A 92 15.29 -11.37 -5.00
CA GLU A 92 16.53 -12.09 -5.29
C GLU A 92 17.26 -11.56 -6.52
N ASP A 93 16.54 -11.10 -7.55
CA ASP A 93 17.11 -10.79 -8.87
C ASP A 93 17.11 -9.29 -9.24
N PHE A 94 16.34 -8.45 -8.55
CA PHE A 94 16.27 -7.02 -8.86
C PHE A 94 17.18 -6.19 -7.96
N TRP A 95 18.15 -5.51 -8.59
CA TRP A 95 19.02 -4.57 -7.91
C TRP A 95 18.70 -3.12 -8.27
N TYR A 96 18.13 -2.37 -7.31
CA TYR A 96 17.87 -0.93 -7.43
C TYR A 96 19.06 -0.08 -6.99
N LYS A 97 20.19 -0.22 -7.70
CA LYS A 97 21.49 0.40 -7.36
C LYS A 97 21.45 1.92 -7.13
N GLU A 98 20.52 2.61 -7.78
CA GLU A 98 20.32 4.06 -7.68
C GLU A 98 19.50 4.50 -6.45
N LYS A 99 19.05 3.58 -5.57
CA LYS A 99 18.18 3.88 -4.41
C LYS A 99 18.67 5.08 -3.60
N LYS A 100 19.98 5.18 -3.32
CA LYS A 100 20.56 6.29 -2.54
C LYS A 100 20.45 7.64 -3.24
N GLU A 101 20.64 7.69 -4.56
CA GLU A 101 20.51 8.92 -5.34
C GLU A 101 19.04 9.30 -5.51
N VAL A 102 18.18 8.31 -5.76
CA VAL A 102 16.74 8.50 -5.83
C VAL A 102 16.20 8.99 -4.50
N ALA A 103 16.65 8.47 -3.35
CA ALA A 103 16.20 8.89 -2.02
C ALA A 103 16.52 10.36 -1.69
N LYS A 104 17.50 10.98 -2.36
CA LYS A 104 17.77 12.43 -2.21
C LYS A 104 16.68 13.26 -2.88
N LEU A 105 16.14 12.77 -3.99
CA LEU A 105 15.12 13.42 -4.80
C LEU A 105 13.70 13.02 -4.37
N TYR A 106 13.50 11.78 -3.96
CA TYR A 106 12.23 11.25 -3.50
C TYR A 106 12.45 10.34 -2.28
N PRO A 107 12.56 10.93 -1.07
CA PRO A 107 12.74 10.15 0.14
C PRO A 107 11.49 9.32 0.42
N GLN A 108 11.67 8.00 0.43
CA GLN A 108 10.65 6.98 0.66
C GLN A 108 11.26 5.86 1.48
N TYR A 109 10.67 5.57 2.64
CA TYR A 109 11.29 4.62 3.58
C TYR A 109 10.31 4.07 4.61
N TYR A 110 10.57 2.85 5.07
CA TYR A 110 9.94 2.31 6.27
C TYR A 110 10.76 2.66 7.50
N HIS A 111 10.08 2.88 8.62
CA HIS A 111 10.74 3.23 9.87
C HIS A 111 9.87 2.87 11.08
N LYS A 112 10.21 1.75 11.73
CA LYS A 112 9.60 1.25 12.95
C LYS A 112 8.09 1.05 12.80
N THR A 113 7.34 1.15 13.90
CA THR A 113 5.90 0.81 13.95
C THR A 113 5.05 1.89 14.62
N ASP A 114 3.77 1.91 14.31
CA ASP A 114 2.76 2.68 15.04
C ASP A 114 2.30 1.96 16.32
N LYS A 115 1.38 2.57 17.07
CA LYS A 115 0.85 2.00 18.33
C LYS A 115 0.00 0.75 18.12
N ASP A 116 -0.46 0.49 16.90
CA ASP A 116 -1.21 -0.71 16.53
C ASP A 116 -0.29 -1.80 15.94
N GLY A 117 1.03 -1.60 15.96
CA GLY A 117 2.03 -2.53 15.44
C GLY A 117 2.26 -2.48 13.93
N ARG A 118 1.64 -1.55 13.20
CA ARG A 118 1.80 -1.45 11.74
C ARG A 118 3.18 -0.89 11.39
N PRO A 119 3.87 -1.41 10.36
CA PRO A 119 5.04 -0.75 9.79
C PRO A 119 4.69 0.70 9.41
N VAL A 120 5.46 1.67 9.91
CA VAL A 120 5.32 3.06 9.50
C VAL A 120 6.09 3.27 8.21
N TYR A 121 5.42 3.83 7.21
CA TYR A 121 5.99 4.17 5.92
C TYR A 121 5.91 5.68 5.71
N VAL A 122 6.98 6.29 5.21
CA VAL A 122 7.08 7.73 5.03
C VAL A 122 7.44 8.05 3.59
N GLU A 123 6.75 9.04 3.04
CA GLU A 123 7.07 9.65 1.75
C GLU A 123 7.17 11.17 1.88
N ASN A 124 8.23 11.76 1.33
CA ASN A 124 8.43 13.21 1.26
C ASN A 124 8.22 13.69 -0.18
N VAL A 125 6.97 13.95 -0.57
CA VAL A 125 6.63 14.24 -1.98
C VAL A 125 7.09 15.62 -2.43
N GLY A 126 7.15 16.61 -1.55
CA GLY A 126 7.57 17.96 -1.95
C GLY A 126 9.04 18.08 -2.36
N LYS A 127 9.84 17.03 -2.16
CA LYS A 127 11.22 16.96 -2.68
C LYS A 127 11.31 16.37 -4.09
N VAL A 128 10.24 15.70 -4.55
CA VAL A 128 10.24 14.98 -5.82
C VAL A 128 10.65 15.90 -6.95
N ASN A 129 11.65 15.47 -7.70
CA ASN A 129 12.05 16.08 -8.95
C ASN A 129 12.19 14.97 -9.98
N ILE A 130 11.09 14.71 -10.69
CA ILE A 130 10.99 13.58 -11.61
C ILE A 130 11.96 13.72 -12.80
N HIS A 131 12.26 14.94 -13.23
CA HIS A 131 13.21 15.21 -14.31
C HIS A 131 14.64 14.83 -13.91
N GLU A 132 15.08 15.21 -12.71
CA GLU A 132 16.37 14.76 -12.19
C GLU A 132 16.38 13.26 -11.91
N MET A 133 15.25 12.69 -11.47
CA MET A 133 15.13 11.24 -11.30
C MET A 133 15.28 10.49 -12.63
N TYR A 134 14.71 11.00 -13.73
CA TYR A 134 14.85 10.38 -15.05
C TYR A 134 16.27 10.45 -15.63
N LYS A 135 17.17 11.26 -15.05
CA LYS A 135 18.61 11.23 -15.39
C LYS A 135 19.35 10.08 -14.71
N ILE A 136 18.82 9.53 -13.62
CA ILE A 136 19.47 8.48 -12.80
C ILE A 136 18.75 7.12 -12.86
N THR A 137 17.46 7.11 -13.21
CA THR A 137 16.62 5.91 -13.27
C THR A 137 15.53 6.05 -14.33
N THR A 138 14.70 5.01 -14.47
CA THR A 138 13.55 5.01 -15.37
C THR A 138 12.26 4.75 -14.61
N GLN A 139 11.12 5.13 -15.17
CA GLN A 139 9.80 4.80 -14.61
C GLN A 139 9.64 3.29 -14.38
N GLU A 140 10.08 2.46 -15.32
CA GLU A 140 10.05 1.00 -15.17
C GLU A 140 10.80 0.54 -13.91
N ARG A 141 12.03 1.05 -13.70
CA ARG A 141 12.84 0.67 -12.54
C ARG A 141 12.25 1.20 -11.23
N MET A 142 11.65 2.39 -11.23
CA MET A 142 10.90 2.91 -10.08
C MET A 142 9.70 2.03 -9.73
N LEU A 143 8.93 1.59 -10.73
CA LEU A 143 7.79 0.68 -10.53
C LEU A 143 8.26 -0.71 -10.08
N ARG A 144 9.38 -1.22 -10.57
CA ARG A 144 9.99 -2.46 -10.04
C ARG A 144 10.43 -2.27 -8.58
N ASN A 145 11.02 -1.13 -8.22
CA ASN A 145 11.34 -0.83 -6.84
C ASN A 145 10.09 -0.74 -5.95
N LEU A 146 8.99 -0.17 -6.45
CA LEU A 146 7.71 -0.17 -5.74
C LEU A 146 7.25 -1.60 -5.43
N VAL A 147 7.25 -2.48 -6.44
CA VAL A 147 6.88 -3.89 -6.28
C VAL A 147 7.83 -4.61 -5.31
N TRP A 148 9.13 -4.35 -5.39
CA TRP A 148 10.11 -4.87 -4.44
C TRP A 148 9.78 -4.46 -3.00
N GLU A 149 9.42 -3.19 -2.76
CA GLU A 149 9.05 -2.71 -1.43
C GLU A 149 7.76 -3.36 -0.93
N TYR A 150 6.79 -3.63 -1.82
CA TYR A 150 5.59 -4.41 -1.51
C TYR A 150 5.92 -5.85 -1.12
N GLU A 151 6.74 -6.55 -1.90
CA GLU A 151 7.12 -7.93 -1.59
C GLU A 151 7.91 -8.00 -0.29
N SER A 152 8.83 -7.06 -0.06
CA SER A 152 9.59 -6.98 1.19
C SER A 152 8.68 -6.66 2.39
N PHE A 153 7.71 -5.77 2.19
CA PHE A 153 6.68 -5.46 3.19
C PHE A 153 5.84 -6.69 3.57
N VAL A 154 5.36 -7.44 2.58
CA VAL A 154 4.52 -8.63 2.81
C VAL A 154 5.33 -9.80 3.39
N ARG A 155 6.55 -10.02 2.90
CA ARG A 155 7.35 -11.19 3.25
C ARG A 155 8.13 -11.03 4.55
N HIS A 156 8.52 -9.80 4.92
CA HIS A 156 9.38 -9.57 6.10
C HIS A 156 8.76 -8.61 7.12
N ARG A 157 8.25 -7.44 6.68
CA ARG A 157 7.81 -6.40 7.62
C ARG A 157 6.54 -6.78 8.37
N LEU A 158 5.52 -7.26 7.65
CA LEU A 158 4.24 -7.67 8.26
C LEU A 158 4.36 -8.89 9.20
N PRO A 159 5.05 -9.99 8.83
CA PRO A 159 5.25 -11.13 9.74
C PRO A 159 5.99 -10.73 11.01
N ALA A 160 7.11 -9.99 10.90
CA ALA A 160 7.87 -9.55 12.07
C ALA A 160 7.03 -8.68 12.99
N CYS A 161 6.26 -7.73 12.43
CA CYS A 161 5.34 -6.91 13.21
C CYS A 161 4.25 -7.75 13.88
N SER A 162 3.70 -8.76 13.18
CA SER A 162 2.70 -9.67 13.73
C SER A 162 3.24 -10.48 14.92
N ARG A 163 4.51 -10.90 14.85
CA ARG A 163 5.19 -11.58 15.97
C ARG A 163 5.36 -10.66 17.18
N VAL A 164 5.69 -9.38 16.97
CA VAL A 164 5.82 -8.40 18.06
C VAL A 164 4.50 -8.22 18.83
N VAL A 165 3.39 -8.03 18.12
CA VAL A 165 2.09 -7.73 18.78
C VAL A 165 1.28 -8.97 19.15
N GLY A 166 1.65 -10.15 18.64
CA GLY A 166 0.97 -11.42 18.94
C GLY A 166 -0.33 -11.66 18.18
N HIS A 167 -0.64 -10.83 17.18
CA HIS A 167 -1.76 -11.01 16.25
C HIS A 167 -1.37 -10.55 14.84
N LEU A 168 -2.15 -10.94 13.84
CA LEU A 168 -1.89 -10.64 12.44
C LEU A 168 -1.95 -9.12 12.21
N ILE A 169 -0.89 -8.59 11.60
CA ILE A 169 -0.81 -7.25 11.03
C ILE A 169 -0.83 -7.40 9.50
N GLU A 170 -1.82 -6.80 8.85
CA GLU A 170 -1.96 -6.86 7.38
C GLU A 170 -1.65 -5.54 6.67
N THR A 171 -1.48 -4.44 7.43
CA THR A 171 -1.54 -3.07 6.91
C THR A 171 -0.40 -2.19 7.40
N SER A 172 -0.15 -1.09 6.70
CA SER A 172 0.82 -0.05 7.07
C SER A 172 0.17 1.19 7.69
N CYS A 173 0.99 1.99 8.37
CA CYS A 173 0.67 3.37 8.72
C CYS A 173 1.52 4.31 7.85
N THR A 174 0.91 4.94 6.87
CA THR A 174 1.59 5.83 5.93
C THR A 174 1.57 7.27 6.42
N ILE A 175 2.70 7.97 6.30
CA ILE A 175 2.85 9.42 6.50
C ILE A 175 3.35 10.01 5.19
N LEU A 176 2.49 10.79 4.53
CA LEU A 176 2.80 11.54 3.31
C LEU A 176 3.04 13.00 3.68
N ASP A 177 4.30 13.43 3.62
CA ASP A 177 4.69 14.81 3.87
C ASP A 177 4.56 15.66 2.60
N LEU A 178 3.56 16.54 2.60
CA LEU A 178 3.26 17.47 1.52
C LEU A 178 4.05 18.78 1.61
N LYS A 179 5.02 18.91 2.52
CA LYS A 179 5.84 20.12 2.64
C LYS A 179 6.68 20.35 1.38
N GLY A 180 6.62 21.55 0.83
CA GLY A 180 7.41 21.95 -0.34
C GLY A 180 6.80 21.49 -1.66
N VAL A 181 5.63 20.86 -1.62
CA VAL A 181 4.88 20.49 -2.80
C VAL A 181 4.54 21.73 -3.62
N SER A 182 5.15 21.87 -4.80
CA SER A 182 4.72 22.82 -5.84
C SER A 182 3.76 22.17 -6.81
N LEU A 183 2.68 22.87 -7.08
CA LEU A 183 1.65 22.39 -7.98
C LEU A 183 2.10 22.21 -9.42
N SER A 184 3.06 23.02 -9.88
CA SER A 184 3.58 22.96 -11.26
C SER A 184 4.14 21.57 -11.63
N SER A 185 4.45 20.74 -10.65
CA SER A 185 5.00 19.41 -10.86
C SER A 185 4.02 18.28 -10.53
N ALA A 186 2.82 18.58 -10.01
CA ALA A 186 1.75 17.58 -9.79
C ALA A 186 1.45 16.78 -11.04
N SER A 187 1.50 17.48 -12.16
CA SER A 187 1.23 16.93 -13.45
C SER A 187 2.39 16.08 -13.98
N GLN A 188 3.64 16.47 -13.72
CA GLN A 188 4.86 15.77 -14.16
C GLN A 188 5.01 14.35 -13.59
N VAL A 189 4.30 14.05 -12.50
CA VAL A 189 4.34 12.73 -11.85
C VAL A 189 3.11 11.88 -12.19
N TYR A 190 2.16 12.38 -12.98
CA TYR A 190 0.91 11.69 -13.27
C TYR A 190 1.12 10.30 -13.85
N GLY A 191 2.01 10.16 -14.85
CA GLY A 191 2.31 8.87 -15.47
C GLY A 191 2.79 7.82 -14.46
N PHE A 192 3.67 8.20 -13.53
CA PHE A 192 4.13 7.32 -12.46
C PHE A 192 3.02 7.01 -11.45
N LEU A 193 2.29 8.03 -10.98
CA LEU A 193 1.19 7.86 -10.01
C LEU A 193 0.09 6.94 -10.54
N LYS A 194 -0.27 7.07 -11.82
CA LYS A 194 -1.27 6.21 -12.48
C LYS A 194 -0.83 4.74 -12.44
N ASP A 195 0.40 4.46 -12.85
CA ASP A 195 0.91 3.09 -12.90
C ASP A 195 1.12 2.52 -11.48
N ALA A 196 1.65 3.31 -10.55
CA ALA A 196 1.81 2.92 -9.14
C ALA A 196 0.47 2.63 -8.47
N SER A 197 -0.55 3.46 -8.75
CA SER A 197 -1.91 3.23 -8.26
C SER A 197 -2.51 1.95 -8.81
N ASN A 198 -2.32 1.70 -10.11
CA ASN A 198 -2.81 0.49 -10.76
C ASN A 198 -2.21 -0.76 -10.06
N ILE A 199 -0.90 -0.76 -9.80
CA ILE A 199 -0.22 -1.84 -9.09
C ILE A 199 -0.81 -2.04 -7.69
N GLY A 200 -0.88 -0.96 -6.89
CA GLY A 200 -1.37 -1.05 -5.52
C GLY A 200 -2.80 -1.58 -5.45
N GLN A 201 -3.72 -1.01 -6.24
CA GLN A 201 -5.14 -1.34 -6.19
C GLN A 201 -5.46 -2.75 -6.70
N ASN A 202 -4.76 -3.22 -7.75
CA ASN A 202 -5.10 -4.48 -8.39
C ASN A 202 -4.32 -5.68 -7.85
N TYR A 203 -3.11 -5.47 -7.33
CA TYR A 203 -2.22 -6.57 -6.95
C TYR A 203 -1.87 -6.61 -5.47
N TYR A 204 -2.09 -5.51 -4.74
CA TYR A 204 -1.88 -5.42 -3.30
C TYR A 204 -3.10 -4.84 -2.55
N PRO A 205 -4.29 -5.42 -2.73
CA PRO A 205 -5.51 -4.93 -2.09
C PRO A 205 -5.42 -4.96 -0.56
N GLU A 206 -6.16 -4.06 0.09
CA GLU A 206 -6.40 -4.06 1.54
C GLU A 206 -5.14 -3.94 2.41
N ARG A 207 -4.11 -3.24 1.91
CA ARG A 207 -2.84 -3.03 2.63
C ARG A 207 -2.73 -1.66 3.34
N MET A 208 -3.62 -0.72 3.07
CA MET A 208 -3.66 0.57 3.74
C MET A 208 -4.39 0.48 5.10
N GLY A 209 -3.70 0.85 6.19
CA GLY A 209 -4.24 0.88 7.55
C GLY A 209 -4.62 2.29 7.99
N LYS A 210 -3.61 3.14 8.20
CA LYS A 210 -3.76 4.58 8.50
C LYS A 210 -2.97 5.38 7.47
N PHE A 211 -3.49 6.52 7.05
CA PHE A 211 -2.83 7.36 6.04
C PHE A 211 -2.88 8.82 6.47
N TYR A 212 -1.73 9.40 6.82
CA TYR A 212 -1.60 10.77 7.28
C TYR A 212 -1.02 11.64 6.18
N LEU A 213 -1.78 12.61 5.68
CA LEU A 213 -1.27 13.69 4.84
C LEU A 213 -0.96 14.87 5.75
N ILE A 214 0.31 15.23 5.85
CA ILE A 214 0.78 16.29 6.73
C ILE A 214 1.38 17.44 5.92
N ASN A 215 1.47 18.63 6.52
CA ASN A 215 1.89 19.84 5.81
C ASN A 215 1.06 20.10 4.54
N ALA A 216 -0.22 19.71 4.57
CA ALA A 216 -1.10 19.94 3.43
C ALA A 216 -1.19 21.45 3.14
N PRO A 217 -0.98 21.88 1.87
CA PRO A 217 -1.02 23.28 1.52
C PRO A 217 -2.41 23.87 1.71
N PHE A 218 -2.48 25.20 1.81
CA PHE A 218 -3.77 25.92 1.85
C PHE A 218 -4.62 25.53 0.63
N GLY A 219 -5.91 25.23 0.85
CA GLY A 219 -6.82 24.76 -0.21
C GLY A 219 -6.80 23.24 -0.47
N PHE A 220 -5.82 22.49 0.05
CA PHE A 220 -5.76 21.03 -0.16
C PHE A 220 -7.00 20.31 0.38
N SER A 221 -7.57 20.77 1.49
CA SER A 221 -8.82 20.22 2.03
C SER A 221 -10.00 20.33 1.04
N THR A 222 -10.05 21.39 0.23
CA THR A 222 -11.04 21.57 -0.84
C THR A 222 -10.83 20.53 -1.94
N VAL A 223 -9.59 20.39 -2.43
CA VAL A 223 -9.23 19.37 -3.43
C VAL A 223 -9.55 17.97 -2.91
N PHE A 224 -9.18 17.68 -1.67
CA PHE A 224 -9.43 16.38 -1.06
C PHE A 224 -10.93 16.11 -0.86
N SER A 225 -11.74 17.13 -0.56
CA SER A 225 -13.19 16.98 -0.46
C SER A 225 -13.84 16.56 -1.79
N VAL A 226 -13.28 17.01 -2.91
CA VAL A 226 -13.69 16.53 -4.25
C VAL A 226 -13.20 15.09 -4.46
N ILE A 227 -11.94 14.78 -4.13
CA ILE A 227 -11.37 13.42 -4.25
C ILE A 227 -12.17 12.38 -3.45
N LYS A 228 -12.56 12.69 -2.21
CA LYS A 228 -13.32 11.78 -1.33
C LYS A 228 -14.61 11.26 -1.96
N ARG A 229 -15.21 11.99 -2.91
CA ARG A 229 -16.45 11.59 -3.61
C ARG A 229 -16.27 10.35 -4.50
N PHE A 230 -15.03 10.03 -4.84
CA PHE A 230 -14.66 8.90 -5.70
C PHE A 230 -13.92 7.80 -4.93
N LEU A 231 -13.72 7.99 -3.62
CA LEU A 231 -13.14 6.99 -2.74
C LEU A 231 -14.25 6.29 -1.97
N ASP A 232 -14.11 4.99 -1.73
CA ASP A 232 -15.04 4.28 -0.87
C ASP A 232 -14.94 4.83 0.58
N PRO A 233 -16.02 4.75 1.37
CA PRO A 233 -16.03 5.29 2.73
C PRO A 233 -14.97 4.70 3.67
N VAL A 234 -14.58 3.42 3.48
CA VAL A 234 -13.57 2.78 4.33
C VAL A 234 -12.20 3.40 4.04
N THR A 235 -11.83 3.58 2.76
CA THR A 235 -10.60 4.30 2.40
C THR A 235 -10.62 5.73 2.94
N VAL A 236 -11.73 6.47 2.80
CA VAL A 236 -11.84 7.83 3.35
C VAL A 236 -11.63 7.85 4.87
N SER A 237 -12.16 6.87 5.60
CA SER A 237 -12.03 6.78 7.07
C SER A 237 -10.59 6.56 7.56
N LYS A 238 -9.72 6.03 6.70
CA LYS A 238 -8.30 5.79 7.00
C LYS A 238 -7.43 7.01 6.72
N ILE A 239 -7.93 7.97 5.94
CA ILE A 239 -7.17 9.13 5.47
C ILE A 239 -7.39 10.34 6.40
N HIS A 240 -6.30 10.83 6.97
CA HIS A 240 -6.25 11.96 7.88
C HIS A 240 -5.42 13.08 7.27
N VAL A 241 -6.02 14.26 7.07
CA VAL A 241 -5.37 15.42 6.44
C VAL A 241 -5.15 16.51 7.46
N TYR A 242 -3.90 16.97 7.58
CA TYR A 242 -3.49 18.02 8.49
C TYR A 242 -2.59 19.04 7.77
N GLY A 243 -2.72 20.31 8.16
CA GLY A 243 -1.80 21.37 7.75
C GLY A 243 -0.47 21.23 8.50
N SER A 244 0.06 22.33 9.05
CA SER A 244 1.27 22.30 9.89
C SER A 244 1.03 21.77 11.31
N ASN A 245 -0.23 21.67 11.74
CA ASN A 245 -0.67 21.23 13.08
C ASN A 245 -0.83 19.70 13.20
N TYR A 246 0.08 18.93 12.59
CA TYR A 246 -0.01 17.47 12.56
C TYR A 246 0.68 16.77 13.74
N LYS A 247 1.63 17.43 14.41
CA LYS A 247 2.55 16.79 15.37
C LYS A 247 1.83 15.99 16.46
N GLU A 248 0.86 16.60 17.14
CA GLU A 248 0.08 15.94 18.19
C GLU A 248 -0.73 14.76 17.65
N LYS A 249 -1.26 14.88 16.42
CA LYS A 249 -2.03 13.83 15.76
C LYS A 249 -1.15 12.63 15.38
N LEU A 250 0.07 12.88 14.91
CA LEU A 250 1.03 11.81 14.67
C LEU A 250 1.48 11.15 15.97
N LEU A 251 1.79 11.91 17.02
CA LEU A 251 2.19 11.36 18.32
C LEU A 251 1.07 10.59 19.03
N ALA A 252 -0.19 10.88 18.69
CA ALA A 252 -1.33 10.09 19.12
C ALA A 252 -1.32 8.67 18.52
N GLN A 253 -0.81 8.47 17.30
CA GLN A 253 -0.77 7.17 16.61
C GLN A 253 0.61 6.50 16.63
N VAL A 254 1.70 7.24 16.51
CA VAL A 254 3.08 6.74 16.42
C VAL A 254 3.83 7.13 17.70
N PRO A 255 4.42 6.17 18.45
CA PRO A 255 5.20 6.51 19.64
C PRO A 255 6.33 7.50 19.32
N ALA A 256 6.66 8.41 20.24
CA ALA A 256 7.65 9.45 19.99
C ALA A 256 9.02 8.87 19.57
N TYR A 257 9.48 7.80 20.21
CA TYR A 257 10.73 7.08 19.89
C TYR A 257 10.68 6.29 18.57
N ASN A 258 9.49 6.13 17.97
CA ASN A 258 9.28 5.56 16.64
C ASN A 258 9.09 6.62 15.56
N LEU A 259 8.69 7.84 15.91
CA LEU A 259 8.48 8.92 14.96
C LEU A 259 9.80 9.68 14.69
N PRO A 260 10.19 9.95 13.42
CA PRO A 260 11.37 10.76 13.11
C PRO A 260 11.34 12.16 13.74
N ILE A 261 12.51 12.67 14.16
CA ILE A 261 12.67 14.02 14.74
C ILE A 261 12.06 15.11 13.84
N LYS A 262 12.21 15.00 12.52
CA LYS A 262 11.65 15.96 11.54
C LYS A 262 10.13 16.11 11.59
N PHE A 263 9.42 15.12 12.15
CA PHE A 263 7.97 15.15 12.35
C PHE A 263 7.58 15.39 13.82
N GLY A 264 8.54 15.79 14.65
CA GLY A 264 8.34 16.10 16.06
C GLY A 264 8.45 14.90 17.00
N GLY A 265 8.95 13.75 16.53
CA GLY A 265 9.30 12.62 17.37
C GLY A 265 10.72 12.70 17.95
N GLN A 266 11.26 11.54 18.32
CA GLN A 266 12.56 11.35 18.96
C GLN A 266 13.45 10.36 18.21
N SER A 267 12.94 9.73 17.13
CA SER A 267 13.71 8.72 16.41
C SER A 267 14.73 9.35 15.46
N SER A 268 15.96 8.88 15.55
CA SER A 268 17.08 9.22 14.67
C SER A 268 17.89 7.97 14.36
N SER A 269 18.66 8.00 13.25
CA SER A 269 19.62 6.95 12.91
C SER A 269 20.94 7.59 12.47
N LYS A 270 22.07 6.92 12.74
CA LYS A 270 23.42 7.40 12.38
C LYS A 270 23.59 7.54 10.87
N ILE A 271 22.95 6.68 10.09
CA ILE A 271 22.98 6.71 8.61
C ILE A 271 21.80 7.48 8.00
N GLY A 272 20.95 8.10 8.83
CA GLY A 272 19.70 8.72 8.42
C GLY A 272 18.54 7.73 8.44
N VAL A 273 17.38 8.16 8.93
CA VAL A 273 16.17 7.31 9.02
C VAL A 273 15.64 6.91 7.64
N GLU A 274 15.96 7.69 6.62
CA GLU A 274 15.59 7.44 5.23
C GLU A 274 16.27 6.21 4.63
N LEU A 275 17.38 5.75 5.22
CA LEU A 275 18.19 4.63 4.73
C LEU A 275 18.37 3.51 5.75
N SER A 276 17.93 3.70 6.99
CA SER A 276 18.15 2.70 8.04
C SER A 276 17.21 1.52 7.98
N ASP A 277 15.99 1.71 7.48
CA ASP A 277 14.96 0.66 7.41
C ASP A 277 14.78 -0.06 8.76
N ASP A 278 14.89 0.71 9.85
CA ASP A 278 14.84 0.20 11.23
C ASP A 278 13.43 -0.32 11.54
N GLY A 279 13.31 -1.45 12.22
CA GLY A 279 12.03 -2.00 12.66
C GLY A 279 12.16 -3.45 13.13
N PRO A 280 11.05 -4.08 13.57
CA PRO A 280 11.07 -5.47 14.04
C PRO A 280 11.65 -6.48 13.04
N TRP A 281 11.54 -6.21 11.74
CA TRP A 281 12.11 -7.04 10.66
C TRP A 281 13.65 -7.01 10.59
N ARG A 282 14.31 -6.21 11.43
CA ARG A 282 15.77 -6.19 11.65
C ARG A 282 16.18 -6.78 12.99
N ASP A 283 15.23 -7.10 13.85
CA ASP A 283 15.49 -7.62 15.19
C ASP A 283 15.54 -9.16 15.16
N PRO A 284 16.67 -9.80 15.51
CA PRO A 284 16.79 -11.26 15.55
C PRO A 284 15.70 -11.97 16.38
N GLN A 285 15.07 -11.28 17.34
CA GLN A 285 13.96 -11.84 18.12
C GLN A 285 12.67 -12.03 17.30
N PHE A 286 12.46 -11.23 16.26
CA PHE A 286 11.21 -11.21 15.47
C PHE A 286 11.41 -11.60 14.00
N VAL A 287 12.65 -11.83 13.58
CA VAL A 287 12.97 -12.44 12.28
C VAL A 287 12.59 -13.91 12.30
N GLY A 288 11.76 -14.33 11.35
CA GLY A 288 11.32 -15.72 11.24
C GLY A 288 12.13 -16.53 10.23
N PRO A 289 11.59 -17.67 9.78
CA PRO A 289 12.26 -18.54 8.82
C PRO A 289 12.52 -17.86 7.47
N GLU A 290 11.77 -16.79 7.13
CA GLU A 290 12.05 -15.95 5.95
C GLU A 290 13.42 -15.25 5.96
N GLY A 291 14.08 -15.20 7.12
CA GLY A 291 15.36 -14.54 7.31
C GLY A 291 15.27 -13.02 7.38
N LEU A 292 16.43 -12.38 7.52
CA LEU A 292 16.53 -10.93 7.55
C LEU A 292 15.95 -10.33 6.27
N ALA A 293 15.17 -9.26 6.42
CA ALA A 293 14.70 -8.50 5.26
C ALA A 293 15.88 -8.12 4.36
N PRO A 294 15.79 -8.20 3.03
CA PRO A 294 16.83 -7.62 2.19
C PRO A 294 16.84 -6.09 2.37
N VAL A 295 18.00 -5.44 2.18
CA VAL A 295 18.12 -3.97 2.29
C VAL A 295 17.93 -3.34 0.91
N ALA A 296 17.03 -2.36 0.81
CA ALA A 296 16.74 -1.70 -0.45
C ALA A 296 17.99 -1.04 -1.05
N GLY A 297 18.33 -1.37 -2.29
CA GLY A 297 19.48 -0.82 -3.03
C GLY A 297 20.81 -1.53 -2.79
N GLU A 298 20.89 -2.41 -1.79
CA GLU A 298 22.02 -3.34 -1.69
C GLU A 298 21.92 -4.41 -2.78
N ARG A 299 23.07 -4.91 -3.21
CA ARG A 299 23.13 -5.94 -4.25
C ARG A 299 22.63 -7.27 -3.65
N PRO A 300 21.67 -7.96 -4.27
CA PRO A 300 21.28 -9.29 -3.81
C PRO A 300 22.46 -10.25 -3.82
N THR A 301 22.57 -11.10 -2.79
CA THR A 301 23.69 -12.04 -2.59
C THR A 301 23.86 -13.04 -3.75
N GLY A 302 22.80 -13.30 -4.53
CA GLY A 302 22.83 -14.19 -5.70
C GLY A 302 22.88 -13.49 -7.07
N ALA A 303 22.94 -12.15 -7.13
CA ALA A 303 22.84 -11.44 -8.41
C ALA A 303 24.09 -11.65 -9.29
N PRO A 304 23.96 -12.13 -10.55
CA PRO A 304 25.11 -12.39 -11.44
C PRO A 304 25.96 -11.13 -11.69
N SER A 305 27.28 -11.32 -11.83
CA SER A 305 28.30 -10.25 -12.00
C SER A 305 28.01 -9.27 -13.13
N ILE A 306 27.29 -9.71 -14.17
CA ILE A 306 26.96 -8.94 -15.37
C ILE A 306 25.45 -8.75 -15.42
N VAL A 307 24.99 -7.54 -15.09
CA VAL A 307 23.60 -7.14 -15.28
C VAL A 307 23.46 -6.70 -16.74
N SER A 308 23.11 -7.63 -17.63
CA SER A 308 22.69 -7.25 -18.98
C SER A 308 21.36 -6.51 -18.88
N ASN A 309 21.39 -5.21 -19.13
CA ASN A 309 20.20 -4.36 -19.28
C ASN A 309 19.36 -4.88 -20.46
N SER A 310 18.37 -5.72 -20.22
CA SER A 310 17.24 -5.92 -21.15
C SER A 310 16.18 -6.82 -20.51
N SER A 311 15.46 -6.32 -19.50
CA SER A 311 14.07 -6.75 -19.37
C SER A 311 13.24 -5.74 -20.16
N THR A 312 13.04 -6.00 -21.45
CA THR A 312 12.10 -5.22 -22.25
C THR A 312 10.70 -5.48 -21.74
N TYR A 313 10.22 -4.66 -20.81
CA TYR A 313 8.78 -4.44 -20.68
C TYR A 313 8.35 -3.71 -21.95
N ALA A 314 7.84 -4.47 -22.92
CA ALA A 314 7.33 -3.94 -24.18
C ALA A 314 6.06 -3.14 -23.90
N LYS A 315 6.22 -1.85 -23.60
CA LYS A 315 5.12 -0.89 -23.63
C LYS A 315 4.70 -0.75 -25.10
N SER A 316 3.55 -1.32 -25.44
CA SER A 316 2.87 -1.04 -26.71
C SER A 316 2.49 0.44 -26.72
N THR A 317 3.38 1.30 -27.20
CA THR A 317 3.06 2.63 -27.72
C THR A 317 4.22 3.09 -28.59
N ALA A 318 3.98 3.12 -29.90
CA ALA A 318 4.85 3.76 -30.88
C ALA A 318 5.04 5.24 -30.53
N SER A 319 6.29 5.69 -30.41
CA SER A 319 6.61 7.10 -30.62
C SER A 319 8.09 7.30 -30.95
N THR A 320 8.30 8.26 -31.83
CA THR A 320 9.39 8.42 -32.77
C THR A 320 10.64 9.05 -32.15
N LYS A 321 11.82 8.63 -32.63
CA LYS A 321 13.14 9.20 -32.34
C LYS A 321 13.20 10.71 -32.60
N VAL A 322 13.78 11.48 -31.69
CA VAL A 322 14.33 12.82 -31.96
C VAL A 322 15.72 12.92 -31.32
N GLY A 323 16.66 13.44 -32.11
CA GLY A 323 18.11 13.40 -31.88
C GLY A 323 18.62 14.35 -30.80
N ALA A 324 19.80 13.97 -30.33
CA ALA A 324 20.62 14.68 -29.37
C ALA A 324 21.35 15.84 -30.03
N ASP A 325 21.41 16.98 -29.35
CA ASP A 325 22.47 17.96 -29.51
C ASP A 325 22.80 18.56 -28.13
N ASP A 326 24.06 18.35 -27.74
CA ASP A 326 24.70 18.83 -26.53
C ASP A 326 24.86 20.35 -26.54
N LYS A 327 24.60 21.00 -25.39
CA LYS A 327 25.46 22.08 -24.87
C LYS A 327 25.15 22.40 -23.42
N ALA A 328 26.12 22.07 -22.58
CA ALA A 328 26.24 22.48 -21.19
C ALA A 328 26.37 24.00 -21.06
N THR A 329 25.62 24.60 -20.14
CA THR A 329 26.03 25.84 -19.46
C THR A 329 25.44 25.88 -18.04
N ASP A 330 26.31 26.24 -17.11
CA ASP A 330 26.08 26.39 -15.68
C ASP A 330 24.98 27.44 -15.35
N ALA A 331 23.99 27.09 -14.53
CA ALA A 331 23.27 28.07 -13.74
C ALA A 331 22.46 27.44 -12.59
N LYS A 332 22.92 27.74 -11.36
CA LYS A 332 22.21 27.87 -10.08
C LYS A 332 20.87 27.14 -9.91
N ALA A 333 20.89 26.22 -8.95
CA ALA A 333 19.78 25.52 -8.34
C ALA A 333 18.57 26.43 -8.03
N ASN A 334 17.59 26.44 -8.93
CA ASN A 334 16.23 26.85 -8.61
C ASN A 334 15.45 25.58 -8.23
N GLY A 335 15.11 25.50 -6.94
CA GLY A 335 14.38 24.37 -6.37
C GLY A 335 12.96 24.30 -6.92
N ASN A 336 12.71 23.36 -7.83
CA ASN A 336 11.37 23.01 -8.30
C ASN A 336 10.97 21.69 -7.60
N GLY A 337 10.34 21.80 -6.43
CA GLY A 337 9.86 20.66 -5.62
C GLY A 337 8.39 20.33 -5.90
N ALA A 338 8.00 19.06 -5.95
CA ALA A 338 6.79 18.64 -6.65
C ALA A 338 5.51 18.28 -5.86
N ALA A 339 4.37 18.45 -6.53
CA ALA A 339 3.17 17.59 -6.61
C ALA A 339 2.27 17.30 -5.39
N ALA A 340 1.07 17.92 -5.39
CA ALA A 340 -0.10 17.57 -4.57
C ALA A 340 -1.25 17.21 -5.53
N ALA A 341 -1.38 15.91 -5.81
CA ALA A 341 -2.64 15.30 -6.28
C ALA A 341 -2.70 13.79 -5.95
N ALA A 342 -1.69 13.23 -5.27
CA ALA A 342 -1.59 11.81 -4.96
C ALA A 342 -2.48 11.34 -3.79
N ALA A 343 -3.53 12.08 -3.42
CA ALA A 343 -4.29 11.83 -2.19
C ALA A 343 -5.20 10.58 -2.21
N GLY A 344 -5.23 9.81 -3.30
CA GLY A 344 -6.04 8.59 -3.38
C GLY A 344 -5.51 7.48 -4.29
N ALA A 345 -4.45 7.72 -5.06
CA ALA A 345 -4.01 6.80 -6.09
C ALA A 345 -2.48 6.92 -6.28
N GLY A 346 -1.73 5.94 -5.77
CA GLY A 346 -0.35 5.70 -6.24
C GLY A 346 0.79 6.42 -5.51
N THR A 347 0.60 6.89 -4.28
CA THR A 347 1.76 7.01 -3.39
C THR A 347 2.40 5.63 -3.27
N ALA A 348 3.73 5.52 -3.32
CA ALA A 348 4.46 4.25 -3.29
C ALA A 348 4.23 3.44 -2.00
N ALA A 349 3.41 3.96 -1.08
CA ALA A 349 2.80 3.24 0.00
C ALA A 349 2.22 1.90 -0.44
N ALA A 350 2.44 0.92 0.43
CA ALA A 350 1.82 -0.37 0.39
C ALA A 350 0.28 -0.29 0.61
N GLY A 351 -0.46 0.36 -0.28
CA GLY A 351 -1.82 0.80 -0.02
C GLY A 351 -2.73 0.66 -1.23
N GLY A 352 -3.04 -0.58 -1.63
CA GLY A 352 -4.18 -0.83 -2.50
C GLY A 352 -5.47 -0.30 -1.87
N ALA A 353 -6.17 0.56 -2.62
CA ALA A 353 -7.47 1.09 -2.24
C ALA A 353 -8.45 -0.07 -2.02
N ALA A 354 -9.04 -0.09 -0.83
CA ALA A 354 -9.95 -1.11 -0.32
C ALA A 354 -11.35 -0.94 -0.90
N ALA A 355 -12.10 -2.00 -1.17
CA ALA A 355 -13.55 -1.86 -1.42
C ALA A 355 -14.30 -2.36 -0.19
N ALA A 356 -15.27 -1.59 0.29
CA ALA A 356 -15.98 -1.89 1.53
C ALA A 356 -17.10 -2.93 1.35
N ALA A 357 -17.16 -3.92 2.23
CA ALA A 357 -18.29 -4.82 2.40
C ALA A 357 -19.41 -4.16 3.24
N GLY A 358 -20.65 -4.28 2.77
CA GLY A 358 -21.86 -4.02 3.57
C GLY A 358 -22.82 -5.20 3.37
N ALA A 359 -23.08 -5.95 4.43
CA ALA A 359 -24.08 -7.01 4.44
C ALA A 359 -25.33 -6.55 5.19
N SER A 360 -26.47 -6.78 4.55
CA SER A 360 -27.82 -6.39 4.93
C SER A 360 -28.30 -7.14 6.18
N SER A 361 -28.78 -6.40 7.18
CA SER A 361 -29.56 -6.97 8.28
C SER A 361 -30.98 -7.30 7.79
N SER A 362 -31.32 -8.58 7.66
CA SER A 362 -32.71 -9.02 7.72
C SER A 362 -32.97 -9.64 9.10
N LYS A 363 -33.85 -8.98 9.86
CA LYS A 363 -34.51 -9.55 11.04
C LYS A 363 -35.29 -10.80 10.60
N GLN A 364 -35.07 -11.95 11.25
CA GLN A 364 -36.13 -12.60 12.04
C GLN A 364 -35.71 -13.96 12.64
N ALA A 365 -36.01 -14.07 13.94
CA ALA A 365 -36.49 -15.24 14.69
C ALA A 365 -35.66 -16.54 14.73
N ALA A 366 -35.05 -16.76 15.91
CA ALA A 366 -34.89 -18.09 16.51
C ALA A 366 -36.26 -18.79 16.66
N PRO A 367 -36.37 -20.13 16.60
CA PRO A 367 -35.92 -20.94 17.73
C PRO A 367 -35.42 -22.37 17.42
N ALA A 368 -34.95 -22.98 18.51
CA ALA A 368 -34.96 -24.40 18.87
C ALA A 368 -33.77 -25.28 18.43
N GLN A 369 -32.96 -25.58 19.45
CA GLN A 369 -32.00 -26.66 19.56
C GLN A 369 -32.58 -28.01 19.11
N ALA A 370 -31.82 -28.75 18.30
CA ALA A 370 -31.87 -30.20 18.26
C ALA A 370 -30.43 -30.75 18.19
N ALA A 371 -30.12 -31.61 19.16
CA ALA A 371 -28.86 -32.31 19.37
C ALA A 371 -28.66 -33.45 18.33
N PRO A 372 -27.46 -34.04 18.23
CA PRO A 372 -26.88 -34.48 16.97
C PRO A 372 -27.26 -35.91 16.59
N ALA A 373 -27.52 -36.13 15.29
CA ALA A 373 -27.60 -37.45 14.68
C ALA A 373 -26.31 -37.76 13.92
N GLN A 374 -25.81 -38.97 14.17
CA GLN A 374 -24.51 -39.50 13.80
C GLN A 374 -24.28 -39.62 12.28
N ALA A 375 -23.01 -39.48 11.94
CA ALA A 375 -22.42 -39.66 10.63
C ALA A 375 -22.71 -41.07 10.05
N ALA A 376 -23.35 -41.11 8.90
CA ALA A 376 -23.35 -42.27 8.01
C ALA A 376 -22.56 -41.90 6.74
N LYS A 377 -21.43 -42.58 6.55
CA LYS A 377 -20.62 -42.55 5.33
C LYS A 377 -21.47 -43.00 4.14
N ALA A 378 -21.55 -42.18 3.08
CA ALA A 378 -21.99 -42.62 1.76
C ALA A 378 -20.89 -42.35 0.74
N PRO A 379 -20.69 -43.23 -0.27
CA PRO A 379 -19.45 -43.35 -1.00
C PRO A 379 -19.39 -42.47 -2.25
N VAL A 380 -18.16 -42.15 -2.62
CA VAL A 380 -17.72 -41.38 -3.78
C VAL A 380 -18.30 -41.94 -5.09
N PRO A 381 -19.08 -41.16 -5.87
CA PRO A 381 -19.52 -41.58 -7.19
C PRO A 381 -18.42 -41.37 -8.23
N ALA A 382 -18.22 -42.41 -9.04
CA ALA A 382 -17.25 -42.47 -10.12
C ALA A 382 -17.61 -41.54 -11.30
N ALA A 383 -16.56 -40.91 -11.83
CA ALA A 383 -16.42 -40.16 -13.07
C ALA A 383 -17.56 -40.30 -14.10
N ALA A 384 -18.40 -39.26 -14.20
CA ALA A 384 -19.25 -39.02 -15.35
C ALA A 384 -18.57 -38.05 -16.33
N LYS A 385 -18.57 -38.45 -17.60
CA LYS A 385 -17.86 -37.84 -18.72
C LYS A 385 -18.22 -36.38 -18.94
N THR A 386 -17.17 -35.60 -19.21
CA THR A 386 -17.12 -34.27 -19.84
C THR A 386 -18.35 -33.91 -20.68
N ALA A 387 -19.27 -33.15 -20.09
CA ALA A 387 -20.24 -32.35 -20.82
C ALA A 387 -19.77 -30.89 -20.77
N THR A 388 -19.48 -30.35 -21.95
CA THR A 388 -19.00 -29.00 -22.21
C THR A 388 -19.97 -27.98 -21.60
N ALA A 389 -19.57 -27.31 -20.51
CA ALA A 389 -20.36 -26.25 -19.92
C ALA A 389 -20.44 -25.06 -20.90
N PRO A 390 -21.63 -24.49 -21.15
CA PRO A 390 -21.78 -23.38 -22.09
C PRO A 390 -21.13 -22.11 -21.51
N ALA A 391 -20.46 -21.36 -22.39
CA ALA A 391 -19.75 -20.13 -22.07
C ALA A 391 -20.66 -19.13 -21.34
N PRO A 392 -20.18 -18.48 -20.25
CA PRO A 392 -21.00 -17.57 -19.47
C PRO A 392 -21.30 -16.32 -20.30
N THR A 393 -22.57 -16.15 -20.65
CA THR A 393 -23.14 -14.90 -21.19
C THR A 393 -23.39 -13.93 -20.04
N GLY A 394 -22.35 -13.64 -19.27
CA GLY A 394 -22.36 -12.59 -18.25
C GLY A 394 -21.77 -11.33 -18.86
N LYS A 395 -22.58 -10.27 -19.00
CA LYS A 395 -22.09 -8.93 -19.32
C LYS A 395 -20.92 -8.61 -18.38
N THR A 396 -19.72 -8.47 -18.92
CA THR A 396 -18.53 -8.03 -18.19
C THR A 396 -18.85 -6.68 -17.56
N ALA A 397 -19.19 -6.67 -16.28
CA ALA A 397 -19.29 -5.44 -15.52
C ALA A 397 -17.89 -4.82 -15.54
N ALA A 398 -17.77 -3.57 -16.01
CA ALA A 398 -16.50 -2.87 -15.99
C ALA A 398 -15.89 -2.97 -14.58
N PRO A 399 -14.59 -3.25 -14.44
CA PRO A 399 -13.98 -3.52 -13.16
C PRO A 399 -14.29 -2.36 -12.21
N GLN A 400 -14.84 -2.69 -11.04
CA GLN A 400 -15.04 -1.75 -9.95
C GLN A 400 -13.65 -1.30 -9.48
N THR A 401 -13.12 -0.29 -10.15
CA THR A 401 -11.86 0.32 -9.78
C THR A 401 -12.22 1.50 -8.89
N ASN A 402 -11.68 1.54 -7.68
CA ASN A 402 -11.56 2.77 -6.89
C ASN A 402 -10.51 3.68 -7.56
N SER A 403 -10.64 3.86 -8.87
CA SER A 403 -9.80 4.73 -9.67
C SER A 403 -10.47 6.09 -9.73
N PHE A 404 -9.64 7.13 -9.80
CA PHE A 404 -10.15 8.44 -10.16
C PHE A 404 -10.96 8.33 -11.46
N PRO A 405 -12.11 9.03 -11.54
CA PRO A 405 -12.94 8.95 -12.72
C PRO A 405 -12.12 9.35 -13.96
N PRO A 406 -12.38 8.75 -15.14
CA PRO A 406 -11.63 9.04 -16.37
C PRO A 406 -11.51 10.54 -16.66
N GLU A 407 -12.52 11.32 -16.31
CA GLU A 407 -12.53 12.78 -16.43
C GLU A 407 -11.46 13.44 -15.55
N MET A 408 -11.29 13.00 -14.31
CA MET A 408 -10.23 13.52 -13.42
C MET A 408 -8.85 13.13 -13.94
N LEU A 409 -8.68 11.89 -14.40
CA LEU A 409 -7.43 11.42 -15.00
C LEU A 409 -7.10 12.23 -16.27
N ALA A 410 -8.09 12.48 -17.12
CA ALA A 410 -7.93 13.30 -18.31
C ALA A 410 -7.58 14.76 -17.98
N MET A 411 -8.19 15.34 -16.92
CA MET A 411 -7.82 16.67 -16.43
C MET A 411 -6.37 16.72 -15.92
N MET A 412 -5.93 15.70 -15.19
CA MET A 412 -4.55 15.59 -14.72
C MET A 412 -3.56 15.48 -15.89
N GLU A 413 -3.87 14.64 -16.88
CA GLU A 413 -3.08 14.49 -18.11
C GLU A 413 -3.06 15.78 -18.95
N GLN A 414 -4.19 16.49 -19.05
CA GLN A 414 -4.24 17.77 -19.74
C GLN A 414 -3.40 18.83 -19.01
N ASN A 415 -3.44 18.84 -17.68
CA ASN A 415 -2.60 19.71 -16.85
C ASN A 415 -1.11 19.37 -17.04
N GLU A 416 -0.77 18.09 -17.27
CA GLU A 416 0.60 17.63 -17.59
C GLU A 416 1.07 18.17 -18.92
N LYS A 417 0.31 17.95 -20.00
CA LYS A 417 0.65 18.46 -21.34
C LYS A 417 0.77 20.00 -21.37
N LYS A 418 -0.06 20.71 -20.58
CA LYS A 418 0.04 22.17 -20.44
C LYS A 418 1.31 22.59 -19.69
N ALA A 419 1.67 21.88 -18.61
CA ALA A 419 2.86 22.17 -17.82
C ALA A 419 4.16 21.88 -18.59
N GLU A 420 4.20 20.81 -19.38
CA GLU A 420 5.34 20.47 -20.26
C GLU A 420 5.60 21.58 -21.29
N LYS A 421 4.56 21.98 -22.05
CA LYS A 421 4.66 23.10 -23.02
C LYS A 421 5.07 24.42 -22.36
N ALA A 422 4.61 24.69 -21.14
CA ALA A 422 4.98 25.89 -20.40
C ALA A 422 6.43 25.84 -19.91
N ALA A 423 6.94 24.67 -19.50
CA ALA A 423 8.33 24.47 -19.10
C ALA A 423 9.28 24.63 -20.30
N GLU A 424 8.90 24.15 -21.49
CA GLU A 424 9.62 24.39 -22.74
C GLU A 424 9.69 25.88 -23.11
N ALA A 425 8.61 26.63 -22.86
CA ALA A 425 8.55 28.06 -23.15
C ALA A 425 9.25 28.96 -22.11
N LYS A 426 9.35 28.52 -20.84
CA LYS A 426 9.89 29.31 -19.73
C LYS A 426 11.36 28.99 -19.46
N THR A 427 12.24 29.56 -20.28
CA THR A 427 13.63 29.86 -19.88
C THR A 427 13.80 31.25 -19.24
N LYS A 428 12.72 32.03 -19.03
CA LYS A 428 12.80 33.37 -18.43
C LYS A 428 12.07 33.43 -17.08
N GLY A 429 12.88 33.64 -16.04
CA GLY A 429 12.50 33.54 -14.62
C GLY A 429 11.37 34.45 -14.17
N GLY A 430 10.44 33.87 -13.42
CA GLY A 430 9.42 34.54 -12.65
C GLY A 430 8.75 33.53 -11.71
N ALA A 431 8.57 33.89 -10.44
CA ALA A 431 7.93 33.03 -9.45
C ALA A 431 6.45 32.82 -9.81
N ALA A 432 6.01 31.56 -9.86
CA ALA A 432 4.63 31.23 -10.17
C ALA A 432 3.74 31.43 -8.92
N PRO A 433 2.53 32.00 -9.07
CA PRO A 433 1.58 32.11 -7.96
C PRO A 433 1.13 30.73 -7.44
N GLN A 434 0.76 30.66 -6.16
CA GLN A 434 0.15 29.47 -5.55
C GLN A 434 -1.18 29.17 -6.26
N ALA A 435 -1.21 28.12 -7.08
CA ALA A 435 -2.41 27.59 -7.69
C ALA A 435 -2.76 26.22 -7.07
N ASN A 436 -4.04 25.85 -7.09
CA ASN A 436 -4.54 24.51 -6.76
C ASN A 436 -4.38 23.55 -7.95
N ALA A 437 -4.23 22.24 -7.68
CA ALA A 437 -4.01 21.15 -8.67
C ALA A 437 -4.98 21.20 -9.84
N PHE A 438 -6.16 21.67 -9.49
CA PHE A 438 -7.29 21.95 -10.34
C PHE A 438 -7.61 23.43 -10.19
N THR A 439 -7.88 24.11 -11.30
CA THR A 439 -8.51 25.43 -11.26
C THR A 439 -9.86 25.35 -10.55
N ASP A 440 -10.41 26.47 -10.08
CA ASP A 440 -11.76 26.49 -9.49
C ASP A 440 -12.81 25.97 -10.48
N GLU A 441 -12.62 26.20 -11.79
CA GLU A 441 -13.45 25.64 -12.86
C GLU A 441 -13.31 24.11 -12.96
N GLN A 442 -12.08 23.58 -12.91
CA GLN A 442 -11.86 22.13 -12.90
C GLN A 442 -12.44 21.48 -11.65
N LEU A 443 -12.29 22.11 -10.48
CA LEU A 443 -12.92 21.65 -9.24
C LEU A 443 -14.45 21.66 -9.36
N ALA A 444 -15.04 22.68 -9.95
CA ALA A 444 -16.47 22.74 -10.20
C ALA A 444 -16.95 21.62 -11.16
N GLN A 445 -16.21 21.37 -12.25
CA GLN A 445 -16.50 20.27 -13.18
C GLN A 445 -16.42 18.91 -12.48
N LEU A 446 -15.35 18.64 -11.72
CA LEU A 446 -15.22 17.40 -10.94
C LEU A 446 -16.32 17.27 -9.88
N ASN A 447 -16.69 18.36 -9.24
CA ASN A 447 -17.75 18.39 -8.25
C ASN A 447 -19.15 18.25 -8.88
N SER A 448 -19.29 18.44 -10.20
CA SER A 448 -20.53 18.18 -10.94
C SER A 448 -20.69 16.72 -11.36
N LEU A 449 -19.61 15.93 -11.37
CA LEU A 449 -19.67 14.53 -11.75
C LEU A 449 -20.55 13.73 -10.77
N PRO A 450 -21.37 12.79 -11.28
CA PRO A 450 -22.07 11.87 -10.41
C PRO A 450 -21.05 11.18 -9.52
N GLN A 451 -21.33 11.12 -8.21
CA GLN A 451 -20.54 10.26 -7.34
C GLN A 451 -20.54 8.87 -7.97
N GLN A 452 -19.38 8.21 -7.99
CA GLN A 452 -19.38 6.77 -8.19
C GLN A 452 -20.22 6.21 -7.04
N VAL A 453 -21.48 5.90 -7.34
CA VAL A 453 -22.34 5.20 -6.41
C VAL A 453 -21.65 3.86 -6.27
N ALA A 454 -20.94 3.68 -5.15
CA ALA A 454 -20.59 2.38 -4.67
C ALA A 454 -21.93 1.66 -4.50
N THR A 455 -22.36 0.96 -5.54
CA THR A 455 -23.57 0.15 -5.49
C THR A 455 -23.33 -0.84 -4.35
N GLY A 456 -24.20 -0.76 -3.34
CA GLY A 456 -24.14 -1.58 -2.14
C GLY A 456 -23.48 -0.91 -0.93
N GLY A 457 -24.34 -0.61 0.06
CA GLY A 457 -23.99 -0.55 1.48
C GLY A 457 -23.78 0.85 2.06
N VAL A 458 -24.75 1.33 2.84
CA VAL A 458 -24.61 2.51 3.71
C VAL A 458 -23.49 2.23 4.71
N SER A 459 -22.37 2.94 4.60
CA SER A 459 -21.22 2.80 5.50
C SER A 459 -21.54 3.46 6.84
N GLN A 460 -21.58 2.67 7.92
CA GLN A 460 -21.52 3.19 9.28
C GLN A 460 -20.06 3.58 9.57
N PRO A 461 -19.80 4.78 10.12
CA PRO A 461 -18.46 5.16 10.56
C PRO A 461 -17.93 4.17 11.60
N LEU A 462 -16.68 3.75 11.44
CA LEU A 462 -15.95 3.03 12.48
C LEU A 462 -16.02 3.85 13.78
N PRO A 463 -16.56 3.31 14.88
CA PRO A 463 -16.48 4.00 16.16
C PRO A 463 -15.00 4.20 16.49
N ASP A 464 -14.65 5.41 16.92
CA ASP A 464 -13.35 5.69 17.52
C ASP A 464 -13.09 4.58 18.52
N SER A 465 -12.08 3.75 18.24
CA SER A 465 -11.73 2.61 19.06
C SER A 465 -11.49 3.14 20.47
N HIS A 466 -12.50 2.96 21.32
CA HIS A 466 -12.43 3.19 22.73
C HIS A 466 -11.18 2.48 23.22
N VAL A 467 -10.32 3.26 23.87
CA VAL A 467 -9.15 2.86 24.67
C VAL A 467 -9.36 1.45 25.21
N THR A 468 -8.93 0.43 24.45
CA THR A 468 -9.01 -0.96 24.91
C THR A 468 -7.96 -1.10 25.99
N GLN A 469 -8.44 -1.50 27.16
CA GLN A 469 -7.66 -1.66 28.37
C GLN A 469 -6.37 -2.44 28.12
N GLY A 470 -5.25 -1.76 28.35
CA GLY A 470 -3.97 -2.32 28.79
C GLY A 470 -3.53 -3.65 28.18
N VAL A 471 -3.20 -3.67 26.88
CA VAL A 471 -2.11 -4.55 26.43
C VAL A 471 -0.81 -3.87 26.86
N PRO A 472 0.08 -4.51 27.63
CA PRO A 472 1.30 -3.86 28.11
C PRO A 472 2.12 -3.39 26.92
N THR A 473 2.24 -2.07 26.76
CA THR A 473 3.10 -1.42 25.77
C THR A 473 4.48 -2.07 25.80
N VAL A 474 5.09 -2.31 24.64
CA VAL A 474 6.46 -2.85 24.47
C VAL A 474 7.49 -2.15 25.37
N ALA A 475 7.24 -0.89 25.77
CA ALA A 475 8.01 -0.18 26.78
C ALA A 475 8.12 -0.90 28.13
N LYS A 476 7.08 -1.61 28.61
CA LYS A 476 7.13 -2.39 29.86
C LYS A 476 7.88 -3.71 29.75
N ILE A 477 8.00 -4.29 28.54
CA ILE A 477 8.84 -5.47 28.34
C ILE A 477 10.33 -5.07 28.39
N ALA A 478 10.67 -3.88 27.90
CA ALA A 478 12.02 -3.34 28.03
C ALA A 478 12.36 -2.93 29.48
N GLU A 479 11.39 -2.42 30.25
CA GLU A 479 11.61 -2.05 31.67
C GLU A 479 11.72 -3.28 32.58
N ALA A 480 11.02 -4.38 32.30
CA ALA A 480 11.17 -5.63 33.04
C ALA A 480 12.51 -6.35 32.79
N ALA A 481 13.18 -6.05 31.67
CA ALA A 481 14.52 -6.56 31.38
C ALA A 481 15.64 -5.72 32.03
N ALA A 482 15.33 -4.52 32.53
CA ALA A 482 16.23 -3.69 33.31
C ALA A 482 15.98 -3.91 34.80
N GLY A 483 16.25 -5.13 35.27
CA GLY A 483 16.27 -5.44 36.70
C GLY A 483 17.28 -4.54 37.44
N PRO A 484 17.01 -4.20 38.72
CA PRO A 484 17.73 -3.16 39.44
C PRO A 484 19.20 -3.53 39.62
N HIS A 485 20.08 -2.58 39.25
CA HIS A 485 21.48 -2.58 39.63
C HIS A 485 21.59 -2.75 41.15
N GLU A 486 21.99 -3.93 41.58
CA GLU A 486 22.36 -4.21 42.96
C GLU A 486 23.66 -3.43 43.23
N ASP A 487 23.55 -2.36 44.02
CA ASP A 487 24.67 -1.63 44.58
C ASP A 487 25.46 -2.56 45.52
N ALA A 488 26.39 -3.32 44.94
CA ALA A 488 27.38 -4.08 45.67
C ALA A 488 28.37 -3.09 46.31
N HIS A 489 28.05 -2.69 47.54
CA HIS A 489 28.96 -2.04 48.47
C HIS A 489 30.28 -2.83 48.56
N LEU A 490 31.35 -2.25 48.04
CA LEU A 490 32.73 -2.69 48.29
C LEU A 490 33.07 -2.40 49.76
N PRO A 491 33.44 -3.41 50.57
CA PRO A 491 33.94 -3.19 51.92
C PRO A 491 35.39 -2.67 51.86
N HIS A 492 35.69 -1.76 52.80
CA HIS A 492 36.99 -1.11 53.02
C HIS A 492 38.17 -2.07 53.18
#